data_AF-A0A7J3QFN4-F1
#
_entry.id   AF-A0A7J3QFN4-F1
#
_cell.length_a   1.000
_cell.length_b   1.000
_cell.length_c   1.000
_cell.angle_alpha   90.00
_cell.angle_beta   90.00
_cell.angle_gamma   90.00
#
_symmetry.space_group_name_H-M   'P 1'
#
loop_
_entity.id
_entity.type
_entity.pdbx_description
1 polymer ?
#
loop_
_entity_poly.entity_id
_entity_poly.type
_entity_poly.pdbx_seq_one_letter_code
_entity_poly.pdbx_strand_id
1 'polypeptide(L)'
;TLLEQYEFDKIIDMIFTVRSAIPFSAPLHLFGAGHPLIIPFAIALGIDTMDSASYILYAKDDRYITSRGTYRLEDLRYLPCTCPICSKYSLEELQKASKDERTKLLALHNLYIILREFKEVKQAIKECRLWEYLESKASSHPATRRAFEQIKRYVEFIYRHTPIVKPKAKAVFIISKDSIYNPKVMIPRRRIIERFSIEEECLNLIPYIYSGRKIPFISNEIELSKCINYVYIPILGIAPLQLVDHYPYSQFEFGLEIDGDVINDLSYIIIEKLLIGKKMGKLAKVKIFICQDIEWQRKLYNKLTDLTTLFKEINIDVVLKTVKC
;
A
#
# COMPACT_ATOMS: atom_id res chain seq x y z
N THR A 1 -17.24 -22.63 9.74
CA THR A 1 -17.49 -21.61 8.68
C THR A 1 -16.15 -21.13 8.12
N LEU A 2 -16.12 -20.48 6.93
CA LEU A 2 -14.86 -19.96 6.33
C LEU A 2 -14.12 -18.99 7.27
N LEU A 3 -14.87 -18.20 8.04
CA LEU A 3 -14.36 -17.27 9.04
C LEU A 3 -13.66 -17.99 10.21
N GLU A 4 -14.24 -19.08 10.70
CA GLU A 4 -13.64 -19.91 11.77
C GLU A 4 -12.37 -20.62 11.29
N GLN A 5 -12.30 -20.97 10.01
CA GLN A 5 -11.14 -21.61 9.39
C GLN A 5 -10.08 -20.63 8.90
N TYR A 6 -10.28 -19.31 9.11
CA TYR A 6 -9.35 -18.26 8.66
C TYR A 6 -9.08 -18.30 7.14
N GLU A 7 -10.07 -18.71 6.36
CA GLU A 7 -10.04 -18.70 4.89
C GLU A 7 -10.47 -17.32 4.35
N PHE A 8 -9.76 -16.29 4.81
CA PHE A 8 -10.09 -14.90 4.50
C PHE A 8 -9.97 -14.56 3.02
N ASP A 9 -9.01 -15.14 2.32
CA ASP A 9 -8.84 -15.03 0.88
C ASP A 9 -10.11 -15.43 0.11
N LYS A 10 -10.75 -16.56 0.45
CA LYS A 10 -12.01 -16.96 -0.17
C LYS A 10 -13.15 -15.99 0.13
N ILE A 11 -13.17 -15.43 1.34
CA ILE A 11 -14.17 -14.41 1.72
C ILE A 11 -13.98 -13.14 0.88
N ILE A 12 -12.73 -12.71 0.66
CA ILE A 12 -12.41 -11.59 -0.22
C ILE A 12 -12.94 -11.84 -1.64
N ASP A 13 -12.80 -13.05 -2.18
CA ASP A 13 -13.33 -13.42 -3.50
C ASP A 13 -14.85 -13.35 -3.56
N MET A 14 -15.52 -13.85 -2.53
CA MET A 14 -16.98 -13.79 -2.43
C MET A 14 -17.48 -12.34 -2.35
N ILE A 15 -16.85 -11.51 -1.51
CA ILE A 15 -17.19 -10.09 -1.39
C ILE A 15 -16.99 -9.38 -2.72
N PHE A 16 -15.84 -9.57 -3.37
CA PHE A 16 -15.54 -8.97 -4.65
C PHE A 16 -16.56 -9.35 -5.72
N THR A 17 -16.90 -10.64 -5.81
CA THR A 17 -17.87 -11.17 -6.77
C THR A 17 -19.22 -10.48 -6.64
N VAL A 18 -19.73 -10.39 -5.40
CA VAL A 18 -21.01 -9.72 -5.13
C VAL A 18 -20.89 -8.22 -5.40
N ARG A 19 -19.87 -7.55 -4.83
CA ARG A 19 -19.72 -6.10 -4.91
C ARG A 19 -19.62 -5.60 -6.36
N SER A 20 -18.97 -6.38 -7.22
CA SER A 20 -18.82 -6.08 -8.66
C SER A 20 -20.13 -6.19 -9.45
N ALA A 21 -21.13 -6.89 -8.92
CA ALA A 21 -22.41 -7.12 -9.58
C ALA A 21 -23.54 -6.19 -9.09
N ILE A 22 -23.38 -5.55 -7.92
CA ILE A 22 -24.43 -4.72 -7.30
C ILE A 22 -24.05 -3.23 -7.25
N PRO A 23 -25.01 -2.30 -7.38
CA PRO A 23 -24.74 -0.86 -7.40
C PRO A 23 -24.25 -0.34 -6.04
N PHE A 24 -23.31 0.61 -6.05
CA PHE A 24 -22.77 1.23 -4.84
C PHE A 24 -23.78 2.08 -4.05
N SER A 25 -24.96 2.37 -4.63
CA SER A 25 -26.07 3.01 -3.92
C SER A 25 -26.76 2.08 -2.93
N ALA A 26 -26.56 0.76 -3.04
CA ALA A 26 -27.13 -0.23 -2.13
C ALA A 26 -26.10 -0.67 -1.09
N PRO A 27 -26.41 -0.58 0.22
CA PRO A 27 -25.56 -1.09 1.27
C PRO A 27 -25.34 -2.60 1.14
N LEU A 28 -24.11 -3.06 1.38
CA LEU A 28 -23.75 -4.47 1.40
C LEU A 28 -23.45 -4.93 2.83
N HIS A 29 -24.18 -5.96 3.25
CA HIS A 29 -24.04 -6.57 4.58
C HIS A 29 -23.25 -7.88 4.50
N LEU A 30 -22.22 -8.03 5.34
CA LEU A 30 -21.46 -9.27 5.46
C LEU A 30 -21.89 -10.05 6.71
N PHE A 31 -22.65 -11.12 6.48
CA PHE A 31 -23.20 -11.94 7.55
C PHE A 31 -22.11 -12.69 8.34
N GLY A 32 -22.19 -12.61 9.68
CA GLY A 32 -21.36 -13.35 10.63
C GLY A 32 -19.89 -12.91 10.73
N ALA A 33 -19.48 -11.87 10.02
CA ALA A 33 -18.09 -11.41 9.98
C ALA A 33 -17.78 -10.40 11.10
N GLY A 34 -17.54 -10.95 12.29
CA GLY A 34 -17.30 -10.17 13.49
C GLY A 34 -15.85 -10.05 13.97
N HIS A 35 -14.89 -10.74 13.35
CA HIS A 35 -13.52 -10.77 13.87
C HIS A 35 -12.72 -9.54 13.42
N PRO A 36 -11.98 -8.86 14.32
CA PRO A 36 -11.14 -7.69 13.98
C PRO A 36 -10.11 -7.87 12.86
N LEU A 37 -9.82 -9.11 12.46
CA LEU A 37 -8.81 -9.39 11.45
C LEU A 37 -9.36 -9.21 10.03
N ILE A 38 -10.63 -9.53 9.80
CA ILE A 38 -11.23 -9.47 8.46
C ILE A 38 -11.93 -8.12 8.19
N ILE A 39 -12.38 -7.44 9.25
CA ILE A 39 -13.14 -6.18 9.18
C ILE A 39 -12.48 -5.15 8.24
N PRO A 40 -11.17 -4.84 8.35
CA PRO A 40 -10.56 -3.82 7.48
C PRO A 40 -10.60 -4.20 6.00
N PHE A 41 -10.31 -5.46 5.68
CA PHE A 41 -10.25 -5.96 4.31
C PHE A 41 -11.64 -6.02 3.67
N ALA A 42 -12.65 -6.45 4.43
CA ALA A 42 -14.04 -6.44 3.98
C ALA A 42 -14.52 -5.02 3.67
N ILE A 43 -14.25 -4.05 4.56
CA ILE A 43 -14.62 -2.65 4.34
C ILE A 43 -13.88 -2.05 3.13
N ALA A 44 -12.61 -2.41 2.91
CA ALA A 44 -11.86 -1.95 1.75
C ALA A 44 -12.46 -2.39 0.40
N LEU A 45 -13.21 -3.50 0.39
CA LEU A 45 -13.99 -3.95 -0.75
C LEU A 45 -15.43 -3.40 -0.79
N GLY A 46 -15.79 -2.48 0.09
CA GLY A 46 -17.11 -1.84 0.07
C GLY A 46 -18.21 -2.61 0.80
N ILE A 47 -17.86 -3.35 1.85
CA ILE A 47 -18.82 -3.79 2.87
C ILE A 47 -19.18 -2.62 3.78
N ASP A 48 -20.48 -2.41 3.99
CA ASP A 48 -21.02 -1.28 4.78
C ASP A 48 -21.42 -1.69 6.19
N THR A 49 -21.95 -2.91 6.36
CA THR A 49 -22.44 -3.41 7.65
C THR A 49 -22.05 -4.86 7.85
N MET A 50 -21.90 -5.25 9.12
CA MET A 50 -21.49 -6.59 9.53
C MET A 50 -22.18 -6.91 10.85
N ASP A 51 -22.54 -8.17 11.08
CA ASP A 51 -22.99 -8.67 12.37
C ASP A 51 -21.97 -9.67 12.95
N SER A 52 -22.08 -9.90 14.26
CA SER A 52 -21.16 -10.78 14.97
C SER A 52 -21.86 -11.50 16.11
N ALA A 53 -21.85 -12.84 16.06
CA ALA A 53 -22.04 -13.66 17.25
C ALA A 53 -20.70 -14.03 17.91
N SER A 54 -19.56 -13.75 17.26
CA SER A 54 -18.25 -14.23 17.72
C SER A 54 -17.87 -13.67 19.07
N TYR A 55 -18.29 -12.45 19.42
CA TYR A 55 -17.94 -11.82 20.70
C TYR A 55 -18.41 -12.67 21.90
N ILE A 56 -19.61 -13.25 21.84
CA ILE A 56 -20.20 -14.04 22.92
C ILE A 56 -19.87 -15.52 22.78
N LEU A 57 -19.83 -16.07 21.56
CA LEU A 57 -19.45 -17.46 21.34
C LEU A 57 -18.00 -17.69 21.80
N TYR A 58 -17.09 -16.77 21.50
CA TYR A 58 -15.70 -16.88 21.90
C TYR A 58 -15.58 -16.74 23.42
N ALA A 59 -16.32 -15.81 24.02
CA ALA A 59 -16.33 -15.64 25.46
C ALA A 59 -16.82 -16.90 26.21
N LYS A 60 -17.85 -17.59 25.69
CA LYS A 60 -18.33 -18.88 26.24
C LYS A 60 -17.25 -19.96 26.21
N ASP A 61 -16.36 -19.91 25.23
CA ASP A 61 -15.21 -20.81 25.10
C ASP A 61 -13.95 -20.31 25.81
N ASP A 62 -14.06 -19.32 26.71
CA ASP A 62 -12.93 -18.66 27.38
C ASP A 62 -11.88 -18.10 26.38
N ARG A 63 -12.34 -17.62 25.22
CA ARG A 63 -11.50 -17.01 24.19
C ARG A 63 -11.53 -15.47 24.24
N TYR A 64 -10.33 -14.91 24.18
CA TYR A 64 -10.01 -13.48 24.27
C TYR A 64 -9.61 -12.95 22.88
N ILE A 65 -10.43 -12.08 22.29
CA ILE A 65 -10.17 -11.47 21.00
C ILE A 65 -9.16 -10.32 21.15
N THR A 66 -8.24 -10.20 20.18
CA THR A 66 -7.30 -9.09 20.03
C THR A 66 -7.30 -8.56 18.61
N SER A 67 -6.57 -7.47 18.36
CA SER A 67 -6.35 -6.95 17.02
C SER A 67 -5.47 -7.84 16.13
N ARG A 68 -4.77 -8.82 16.70
CA ARG A 68 -3.84 -9.75 16.01
C ARG A 68 -4.36 -11.18 15.89
N GLY A 69 -5.43 -11.52 16.60
CA GLY A 69 -5.94 -12.88 16.65
C GLY A 69 -6.77 -13.13 17.90
N THR A 70 -6.97 -14.40 18.21
CA THR A 70 -7.72 -14.85 19.38
C THR A 70 -6.84 -15.76 20.21
N TYR A 71 -6.86 -15.55 21.53
CA TYR A 71 -6.14 -16.36 22.50
C TYR A 71 -7.12 -17.10 23.40
N ARG A 72 -6.73 -18.26 23.92
CA ARG A 72 -7.43 -18.82 25.09
C ARG A 72 -6.99 -18.04 26.33
N LEU A 73 -7.91 -17.83 27.27
CA LEU A 73 -7.62 -17.08 28.49
C LEU A 73 -6.54 -17.76 29.34
N GLU A 74 -6.46 -19.10 29.30
CA GLU A 74 -5.45 -19.90 30.01
C GLU A 74 -4.02 -19.68 29.49
N ASP A 75 -3.88 -19.35 28.20
CA ASP A 75 -2.58 -19.15 27.54
C ASP A 75 -2.02 -17.74 27.76
N LEU A 76 -2.85 -16.81 28.23
CA LEU A 76 -2.40 -15.44 28.46
C LEU A 76 -1.45 -15.38 29.67
N ARG A 77 -0.55 -14.39 29.59
CA ARG A 77 0.32 -13.96 30.71
C ARG A 77 0.08 -12.51 31.09
N TYR A 78 -0.51 -11.74 30.18
CA TYR A 78 -0.90 -10.35 30.34
C TYR A 78 -2.21 -10.12 29.61
N LEU A 79 -2.95 -9.07 29.99
CA LEU A 79 -4.08 -8.56 29.20
C LEU A 79 -3.57 -7.41 28.31
N PRO A 80 -3.30 -7.64 27.02
CA PRO A 80 -2.72 -6.62 26.12
C PRO A 80 -3.78 -5.61 25.63
N CYS A 81 -4.56 -5.04 26.55
CA CYS A 81 -5.67 -4.16 26.26
C CYS A 81 -5.91 -3.15 27.38
N THR A 82 -6.46 -2.00 27.02
CA THR A 82 -6.82 -0.90 27.93
C THR A 82 -8.33 -0.61 27.94
N CYS A 83 -9.17 -1.58 27.53
CA CYS A 83 -10.62 -1.43 27.60
C CYS A 83 -11.11 -1.39 29.06
N PRO A 84 -12.35 -0.94 29.31
CA PRO A 84 -12.89 -0.86 30.68
C PRO A 84 -12.86 -2.17 31.49
N ILE A 85 -12.75 -3.32 30.84
CA ILE A 85 -12.56 -4.62 31.49
C ILE A 85 -11.08 -4.81 31.84
N CYS A 86 -10.19 -4.77 30.86
CA CYS A 86 -8.77 -5.01 31.06
C CYS A 86 -8.05 -3.93 31.88
N SER A 87 -8.65 -2.75 32.05
CA SER A 87 -8.15 -1.70 32.94
C SER A 87 -8.58 -1.88 34.40
N LYS A 88 -9.58 -2.72 34.68
CA LYS A 88 -10.15 -2.93 36.02
C LYS A 88 -9.82 -4.30 36.60
N TYR A 89 -9.73 -5.32 35.75
CA TYR A 89 -9.47 -6.70 36.15
C TYR A 89 -8.08 -7.14 35.71
N SER A 90 -7.38 -7.84 36.58
CA SER A 90 -6.18 -8.60 36.28
C SER A 90 -6.51 -9.91 35.55
N LEU A 91 -5.50 -10.52 34.93
CA LEU A 91 -5.64 -11.82 34.29
C LEU A 91 -6.08 -12.90 35.30
N GLU A 92 -5.50 -12.89 36.50
CA GLU A 92 -5.82 -13.88 37.54
C GLU A 92 -7.27 -13.75 38.02
N GLU A 93 -7.76 -12.52 38.21
CA GLU A 93 -9.16 -12.29 38.58
C GLU A 93 -10.11 -12.79 37.50
N LEU A 94 -9.81 -12.54 36.22
CA LEU A 94 -10.60 -13.08 35.11
C LEU A 94 -10.57 -14.61 35.09
N GLN A 95 -9.42 -15.24 35.36
CA GLN A 95 -9.31 -16.71 35.37
C GLN A 95 -10.05 -17.34 36.56
N LYS A 96 -10.00 -16.70 37.74
CA LYS A 96 -10.65 -17.17 38.98
C LYS A 96 -12.15 -16.85 39.04
N ALA A 97 -12.64 -15.92 38.22
CA ALA A 97 -14.06 -15.57 38.16
C ALA A 97 -14.94 -16.79 37.81
N SER A 98 -16.20 -16.76 38.27
CA SER A 98 -17.20 -17.77 37.92
C SER A 98 -17.41 -17.83 36.40
N LYS A 99 -17.83 -18.98 35.87
CA LYS A 99 -17.97 -19.18 34.42
C LYS A 99 -18.89 -18.13 33.76
N ASP A 100 -20.00 -17.79 34.40
CA ASP A 100 -20.97 -16.82 33.89
C ASP A 100 -20.39 -15.39 33.91
N GLU A 101 -19.76 -15.01 35.02
CA GLU A 101 -19.11 -13.70 35.14
C GLU A 101 -17.96 -13.55 34.15
N ARG A 102 -17.09 -14.57 34.06
CA ARG A 102 -15.98 -14.61 33.12
C ARG A 102 -16.45 -14.50 31.68
N THR A 103 -17.50 -15.23 31.31
CA THR A 103 -18.12 -15.14 29.98
C THR A 103 -18.62 -13.73 29.71
N LYS A 104 -19.29 -13.09 30.68
CA LYS A 104 -19.78 -11.71 30.54
C LYS A 104 -18.62 -10.72 30.35
N LEU A 105 -17.58 -10.80 31.16
CA LEU A 105 -16.41 -9.92 31.11
C LEU A 105 -15.64 -10.08 29.78
N LEU A 106 -15.41 -11.32 29.34
CA LEU A 106 -14.78 -11.61 28.05
C LEU A 106 -15.64 -11.12 26.88
N ALA A 107 -16.96 -11.30 26.93
CA ALA A 107 -17.86 -10.84 25.87
C ALA A 107 -17.83 -9.31 25.73
N LEU A 108 -17.83 -8.58 26.86
CA LEU A 108 -17.70 -7.12 26.87
C LEU A 108 -16.34 -6.68 26.30
N HIS A 109 -15.25 -7.30 26.74
CA HIS A 109 -13.92 -7.06 26.18
C HIS A 109 -13.90 -7.28 24.66
N ASN A 110 -14.41 -8.43 24.20
CA ASN A 110 -14.45 -8.78 22.79
C ASN A 110 -15.22 -7.73 21.97
N LEU A 111 -16.36 -7.24 22.47
CA LEU A 111 -17.11 -6.14 21.85
C LEU A 111 -16.29 -4.84 21.78
N TYR A 112 -15.56 -4.48 22.84
CA TYR A 112 -14.71 -3.28 22.82
C TYR A 112 -13.62 -3.37 21.75
N ILE A 113 -13.02 -4.55 21.55
CA ILE A 113 -12.01 -4.74 20.51
C ILE A 113 -12.62 -4.62 19.11
N ILE A 114 -13.78 -5.25 18.88
CA ILE A 114 -14.49 -5.14 17.59
C ILE A 114 -14.85 -3.68 17.31
N LEU A 115 -15.41 -2.97 18.29
CA LEU A 115 -15.76 -1.57 18.16
C LEU A 115 -14.53 -0.68 17.91
N ARG A 116 -13.41 -0.97 18.59
CA ARG A 116 -12.14 -0.27 18.36
C ARG A 116 -11.70 -0.45 16.92
N GLU A 117 -11.74 -1.67 16.39
CA GLU A 117 -11.37 -1.96 15.00
C GLU A 117 -12.18 -1.13 14.00
N PHE A 118 -13.51 -1.06 14.17
CA PHE A 118 -14.34 -0.19 13.34
C PHE A 118 -13.95 1.29 13.43
N LYS A 119 -13.58 1.78 14.62
CA LYS A 119 -13.12 3.18 14.80
C LYS A 119 -11.80 3.43 14.09
N GLU A 120 -10.84 2.52 14.20
CA GLU A 120 -9.55 2.59 13.50
C GLU A 120 -9.74 2.62 11.98
N VAL A 121 -10.58 1.73 11.43
CA VAL A 121 -10.88 1.69 9.99
C VAL A 121 -11.57 2.97 9.53
N LYS A 122 -12.58 3.47 10.28
CA LYS A 122 -13.25 4.74 9.97
C LYS A 122 -12.27 5.91 9.99
N GLN A 123 -11.34 5.95 10.95
CA GLN A 123 -10.30 6.96 11.02
C GLN A 123 -9.37 6.85 9.81
N ALA A 124 -8.90 5.65 9.47
CA ALA A 124 -8.07 5.42 8.30
C ALA A 124 -8.77 5.87 7.00
N ILE A 125 -10.07 5.63 6.83
CA ILE A 125 -10.85 6.14 5.69
C ILE A 125 -10.89 7.67 5.66
N LYS A 126 -11.13 8.32 6.81
CA LYS A 126 -11.16 9.80 6.91
C LYS A 126 -9.81 10.41 6.57
N GLU A 127 -8.73 9.76 6.97
CA GLU A 127 -7.35 10.16 6.67
C GLU A 127 -6.86 9.77 5.28
N CYS A 128 -7.69 9.03 4.52
CA CYS A 128 -7.33 8.40 3.26
C CYS A 128 -6.14 7.46 3.37
N ARG A 129 -6.00 6.75 4.49
CA ARG A 129 -4.91 5.83 4.81
C ARG A 129 -5.39 4.39 5.00
N LEU A 130 -6.52 4.05 4.39
CA LEU A 130 -7.08 2.71 4.50
C LEU A 130 -6.09 1.67 3.95
N TRP A 131 -5.45 1.93 2.82
CA TRP A 131 -4.49 0.98 2.24
C TRP A 131 -3.29 0.74 3.17
N GLU A 132 -2.70 1.81 3.71
CA GLU A 132 -1.61 1.73 4.67
C GLU A 132 -2.03 0.96 5.94
N TYR A 133 -3.29 1.10 6.36
CA TYR A 133 -3.86 0.31 7.45
C TYR A 133 -3.99 -1.17 7.10
N LEU A 134 -4.43 -1.52 5.89
CA LEU A 134 -4.46 -2.91 5.41
C LEU A 134 -3.08 -3.53 5.36
N GLU A 135 -2.10 -2.78 4.86
CA GLU A 135 -0.70 -3.22 4.76
C GLU A 135 -0.11 -3.51 6.15
N SER A 136 -0.37 -2.64 7.13
CA SER A 136 -0.01 -2.89 8.53
C SER A 136 -0.71 -4.13 9.10
N LYS A 137 -2.01 -4.30 8.81
CA LYS A 137 -2.80 -5.47 9.23
C LYS A 137 -2.36 -6.77 8.59
N ALA A 138 -1.90 -6.74 7.34
CA ALA A 138 -1.42 -7.90 6.61
C ALA A 138 -0.20 -8.56 7.31
N SER A 139 0.60 -7.76 8.02
CA SER A 139 1.76 -8.25 8.76
C SER A 139 1.41 -8.88 10.13
N SER A 140 0.13 -8.86 10.54
CA SER A 140 -0.27 -9.35 11.88
C SER A 140 -0.55 -10.85 11.95
N HIS A 141 -0.98 -11.49 10.85
CA HIS A 141 -1.39 -12.89 10.83
C HIS A 141 -1.29 -13.47 9.41
N PRO A 142 -0.91 -14.75 9.21
CA PRO A 142 -0.83 -15.36 7.87
C PRO A 142 -2.14 -15.27 7.07
N ALA A 143 -3.29 -15.40 7.74
CA ALA A 143 -4.61 -15.25 7.10
C ALA A 143 -4.89 -13.82 6.62
N THR A 144 -4.49 -12.79 7.36
CA THR A 144 -4.64 -11.40 6.89
C THR A 144 -3.65 -11.10 5.78
N ARG A 145 -2.46 -11.73 5.80
CA ARG A 145 -1.54 -11.67 4.65
C ARG A 145 -2.18 -12.25 3.39
N ARG A 146 -2.77 -13.44 3.46
CA ARG A 146 -3.49 -14.05 2.32
C ARG A 146 -4.66 -13.19 1.84
N ALA A 147 -5.44 -12.62 2.76
CA ALA A 147 -6.50 -11.68 2.42
C ALA A 147 -5.96 -10.46 1.66
N PHE A 148 -4.83 -9.90 2.10
CA PHE A 148 -4.20 -8.77 1.43
C PHE A 148 -3.65 -9.12 0.05
N GLU A 149 -3.00 -10.28 -0.10
CA GLU A 149 -2.59 -10.81 -1.40
C GLU A 149 -3.78 -10.90 -2.36
N GLN A 150 -4.91 -11.39 -1.86
CA GLN A 150 -6.11 -11.51 -2.67
C GLN A 150 -6.70 -10.13 -3.04
N ILE A 151 -6.73 -9.16 -2.11
CA ILE A 151 -7.13 -7.78 -2.40
C ILE A 151 -6.27 -7.16 -3.51
N LYS A 152 -4.95 -7.39 -3.51
CA LYS A 152 -4.05 -6.86 -4.55
C LYS A 152 -4.43 -7.31 -5.96
N ARG A 153 -5.01 -8.51 -6.11
CA ARG A 153 -5.50 -9.00 -7.41
C ARG A 153 -6.71 -8.20 -7.93
N TYR A 154 -7.45 -7.56 -7.03
CA TYR A 154 -8.61 -6.72 -7.33
C TYR A 154 -8.31 -5.22 -7.29
N VAL A 155 -7.03 -4.84 -7.30
CA VAL A 155 -6.61 -3.44 -7.22
C VAL A 155 -7.19 -2.58 -8.35
N GLU A 156 -7.40 -3.15 -9.55
CA GLU A 156 -8.04 -2.46 -10.67
C GLU A 156 -9.51 -2.07 -10.38
N PHE A 157 -10.23 -2.92 -9.66
CA PHE A 157 -11.60 -2.60 -9.23
C PHE A 157 -11.62 -1.53 -8.15
N ILE A 158 -10.74 -1.65 -7.15
CA ILE A 158 -10.61 -0.67 -6.07
C ILE A 158 -10.18 0.68 -6.64
N TYR A 159 -9.27 0.66 -7.62
CA TYR A 159 -8.79 1.82 -8.35
C TYR A 159 -9.93 2.66 -8.92
N ARG A 160 -10.84 2.06 -9.69
CA ARG A 160 -11.93 2.78 -10.37
C ARG A 160 -12.85 3.54 -9.42
N HIS A 161 -12.88 3.13 -8.15
CA HIS A 161 -13.72 3.72 -7.11
C HIS A 161 -12.91 4.53 -6.09
N THR A 162 -11.59 4.65 -6.27
CA THR A 162 -10.72 5.43 -5.37
C THR A 162 -10.70 6.91 -5.78
N PRO A 163 -11.03 7.85 -4.87
CA PRO A 163 -10.89 9.28 -5.13
C PRO A 163 -9.43 9.66 -5.41
N ILE A 164 -9.20 10.39 -6.50
CA ILE A 164 -7.86 10.69 -7.01
C ILE A 164 -7.12 11.71 -6.13
N VAL A 165 -7.82 12.75 -5.67
CA VAL A 165 -7.27 13.77 -4.76
C VAL A 165 -8.37 14.17 -3.78
N LYS A 166 -7.98 14.39 -2.51
CA LYS A 166 -8.82 15.10 -1.54
C LYS A 166 -8.14 16.41 -1.13
N PRO A 167 -8.91 17.46 -0.75
CA PRO A 167 -8.36 18.77 -0.39
C PRO A 167 -7.33 18.77 0.75
N LYS A 168 -7.32 17.73 1.59
CA LYS A 168 -6.38 17.53 2.70
C LYS A 168 -5.63 16.20 2.57
N ALA A 169 -5.05 15.97 1.39
CA ALA A 169 -4.30 14.74 1.14
C ALA A 169 -3.08 14.66 2.07
N LYS A 170 -3.07 13.66 2.96
CA LYS A 170 -1.87 13.31 3.74
C LYS A 170 -0.83 12.66 2.82
N ALA A 171 0.44 12.78 3.22
CA ALA A 171 1.52 12.12 2.53
C ALA A 171 1.28 10.60 2.43
N VAL A 172 1.64 10.03 1.27
CA VAL A 172 1.61 8.58 1.03
C VAL A 172 2.78 7.95 1.77
N PHE A 173 2.52 6.95 2.59
CA PHE A 173 3.60 6.20 3.23
C PHE A 173 3.99 5.00 2.36
N ILE A 174 5.27 4.92 2.03
CA ILE A 174 5.87 3.81 1.30
C ILE A 174 6.60 2.96 2.34
N ILE A 175 5.87 2.01 2.94
CA ILE A 175 6.33 1.24 4.11
C ILE A 175 6.82 -0.16 3.74
N SER A 176 6.38 -0.70 2.61
CA SER A 176 6.90 -1.96 2.08
C SER A 176 6.79 -2.02 0.56
N LYS A 177 7.27 -3.10 -0.04
CA LYS A 177 7.11 -3.36 -1.48
C LYS A 177 5.64 -3.42 -1.90
N ASP A 178 4.73 -3.78 -0.99
CA ASP A 178 3.29 -3.80 -1.29
C ASP A 178 2.68 -2.42 -1.51
N SER A 179 3.38 -1.35 -1.07
CA SER A 179 2.94 0.02 -1.31
C SER A 179 2.83 0.35 -2.81
N ILE A 180 3.47 -0.40 -3.71
CA ILE A 180 3.28 -0.30 -5.16
C ILE A 180 1.82 -0.52 -5.59
N TYR A 181 1.09 -1.37 -4.87
CA TYR A 181 -0.32 -1.68 -5.11
C TYR A 181 -1.27 -0.70 -4.43
N ASN A 182 -0.75 0.25 -3.62
CA ASN A 182 -1.57 1.31 -3.08
C ASN A 182 -2.18 2.09 -4.26
N PRO A 183 -3.51 2.25 -4.35
CA PRO A 183 -4.14 3.02 -5.42
C PRO A 183 -3.52 4.42 -5.56
N LYS A 184 -3.09 5.05 -4.46
CA LYS A 184 -2.44 6.36 -4.50
C LYS A 184 -1.06 6.38 -5.18
N VAL A 185 -0.40 5.23 -5.29
CA VAL A 185 0.89 5.02 -5.97
C VAL A 185 0.63 4.49 -7.38
N MET A 186 -0.18 3.45 -7.50
CA MET A 186 -0.49 2.77 -8.76
C MET A 186 -1.17 3.70 -9.77
N ILE A 187 -2.10 4.55 -9.33
CA ILE A 187 -2.85 5.46 -10.21
C ILE A 187 -1.93 6.46 -10.92
N PRO A 188 -1.10 7.24 -10.20
CA PRO A 188 -0.12 8.11 -10.84
C PRO A 188 0.83 7.35 -11.76
N ARG A 189 1.37 6.19 -11.35
CA ARG A 189 2.25 5.36 -12.18
C ARG A 189 1.59 5.05 -13.53
N ARG A 190 0.36 4.54 -13.49
CA ARG A 190 -0.39 4.17 -14.69
C ARG A 190 -0.80 5.36 -15.54
N ARG A 191 -1.26 6.46 -14.94
CA ARG A 191 -1.60 7.68 -15.70
C ARG A 191 -0.42 8.24 -16.45
N ILE A 192 0.76 8.18 -15.84
CA ILE A 192 1.97 8.60 -16.51
C ILE A 192 2.29 7.63 -17.64
N ILE A 193 1.95 6.34 -17.57
CA ILE A 193 2.04 5.37 -18.69
C ILE A 193 1.10 5.75 -19.82
N GLU A 194 -0.17 5.97 -19.51
CA GLU A 194 -1.20 6.24 -20.51
C GLU A 194 -1.04 7.60 -21.19
N ARG A 195 -0.53 8.61 -20.47
CA ARG A 195 -0.38 9.99 -20.98
C ARG A 195 1.04 10.33 -21.41
N PHE A 196 1.91 9.33 -21.51
CA PHE A 196 3.29 9.53 -21.93
C PHE A 196 3.34 9.82 -23.43
N SER A 197 3.36 11.10 -23.80
CA SER A 197 3.73 11.52 -25.16
C SER A 197 5.05 12.27 -25.10
N ILE A 198 6.06 11.71 -25.77
CA ILE A 198 7.30 12.44 -26.03
C ILE A 198 7.21 12.92 -27.48
N GLU A 199 6.89 14.19 -27.65
CA GLU A 199 6.97 14.87 -28.95
C GLU A 199 8.42 15.28 -29.30
N GLU A 200 9.27 15.36 -28.28
CA GLU A 200 10.68 15.74 -28.37
C GLU A 200 11.60 14.58 -28.80
N GLU A 201 12.74 14.90 -29.43
CA GLU A 201 13.73 13.88 -29.79
C GLU A 201 14.57 13.40 -28.59
N CYS A 202 14.56 14.14 -27.48
CA CYS A 202 15.40 13.85 -26.32
C CYS A 202 14.70 13.94 -24.95
N LEU A 203 15.09 13.03 -24.05
CA LEU A 203 14.57 12.85 -22.68
C LEU A 203 15.72 12.84 -21.67
N ASN A 204 15.54 13.55 -20.56
CA ASN A 204 16.38 13.44 -19.37
C ASN A 204 15.60 12.72 -18.26
N LEU A 205 16.19 11.67 -17.69
CA LEU A 205 15.72 10.99 -16.49
C LEU A 205 16.61 11.37 -15.30
N ILE A 206 16.03 12.04 -14.32
CA ILE A 206 16.71 12.69 -13.21
C ILE A 206 16.43 11.90 -11.92
N PRO A 207 17.45 11.60 -11.10
CA PRO A 207 17.22 10.97 -9.81
C PRO A 207 16.45 11.89 -8.89
N TYR A 208 15.40 11.36 -8.26
CA TYR A 208 14.85 12.00 -7.09
C TYR A 208 15.75 11.70 -5.88
N ILE A 209 16.33 12.75 -5.29
CA ILE A 209 17.20 12.63 -4.12
C ILE A 209 16.42 13.10 -2.89
N TYR A 210 16.39 12.24 -1.87
CA TYR A 210 15.76 12.55 -0.59
C TYR A 210 16.84 12.84 0.46
N SER A 211 17.21 14.12 0.61
CA SER A 211 18.25 14.59 1.54
C SER A 211 17.75 15.72 2.46
N GLY A 212 16.52 15.62 2.95
CA GLY A 212 15.91 16.65 3.82
C GLY A 212 15.39 17.89 3.10
N ARG A 213 15.75 18.09 1.82
CA ARG A 213 15.06 19.00 0.88
C ARG A 213 14.63 18.20 -0.36
N LYS A 214 13.38 18.37 -0.78
CA LYS A 214 12.79 17.71 -1.96
C LYS A 214 13.15 18.52 -3.20
N ILE A 215 14.38 18.40 -3.67
CA ILE A 215 14.79 19.10 -4.89
C ILE A 215 15.40 18.05 -5.82
N PRO A 216 14.85 17.84 -7.03
CA PRO A 216 15.51 17.02 -8.03
C PRO A 216 16.89 17.62 -8.31
N PHE A 217 17.90 16.77 -8.53
CA PHE A 217 19.21 17.29 -8.92
C PHE A 217 19.07 17.99 -10.28
N ILE A 218 19.08 19.32 -10.28
CA ILE A 218 19.04 20.14 -11.49
C ILE A 218 20.46 20.69 -11.69
N SER A 219 21.16 20.18 -12.69
CA SER A 219 22.42 20.77 -13.15
C SER A 219 22.13 21.80 -14.24
N ASN A 220 23.06 22.74 -14.46
CA ASN A 220 22.98 23.69 -15.58
C ASN A 220 22.77 22.99 -16.94
N GLU A 221 23.25 21.74 -17.09
CA GLU A 221 23.02 20.95 -18.31
C GLU A 221 21.52 20.62 -18.52
N ILE A 222 20.79 20.35 -17.44
CA ILE A 222 19.36 20.03 -17.49
C ILE A 222 18.56 21.30 -17.81
N GLU A 223 18.92 22.43 -17.20
CA GLU A 223 18.27 23.73 -17.43
C GLU A 223 18.47 24.27 -18.84
N LEU A 224 19.66 24.05 -19.41
CA LEU A 224 20.01 24.51 -20.76
C LEU A 224 19.56 23.52 -21.86
N SER A 225 19.08 22.32 -21.50
CA SER A 225 18.63 21.35 -22.49
C SER A 225 17.21 21.65 -22.97
N LYS A 226 16.97 21.51 -24.28
CA LYS A 226 15.61 21.48 -24.85
C LYS A 226 14.92 20.12 -24.67
N CYS A 227 15.51 19.22 -23.89
CA CYS A 227 14.97 17.88 -23.68
C CYS A 227 13.85 17.90 -22.65
N ILE A 228 12.90 16.98 -22.79
CA ILE A 228 11.87 16.81 -21.78
C ILE A 228 12.48 16.20 -20.52
N ASN A 229 12.11 16.73 -19.35
CA ASN A 229 12.71 16.35 -18.07
C ASN A 229 11.71 15.53 -17.24
N TYR A 230 12.14 14.34 -16.82
CA TYR A 230 11.40 13.46 -15.93
C TYR A 230 12.25 13.11 -14.73
N VAL A 231 11.62 12.91 -13.58
CA VAL A 231 12.23 12.36 -12.38
C VAL A 231 11.89 10.88 -12.26
N TYR A 232 12.78 10.09 -11.66
CA TYR A 232 12.48 8.72 -11.25
C TYR A 232 12.57 8.60 -9.72
N ILE A 233 11.56 7.95 -9.15
CA ILE A 233 11.35 7.80 -7.71
C ILE A 233 11.06 6.32 -7.43
N PRO A 234 11.80 5.64 -6.54
CA PRO A 234 11.52 4.27 -6.13
C PRO A 234 10.05 4.10 -5.68
N ILE A 235 9.41 2.99 -6.08
CA ILE A 235 7.98 2.68 -5.86
C ILE A 235 6.99 3.65 -6.52
N LEU A 236 7.24 4.95 -6.64
CA LEU A 236 6.36 5.90 -7.35
C LEU A 236 6.56 5.91 -8.87
N GLY A 237 7.66 5.33 -9.37
CA GLY A 237 7.96 5.22 -10.78
C GLY A 237 8.57 6.51 -11.36
N ILE A 238 8.22 6.85 -12.60
CA ILE A 238 8.70 8.08 -13.26
C ILE A 238 7.62 9.14 -13.32
N ALA A 239 8.00 10.41 -13.28
CA ALA A 239 7.09 11.53 -13.45
C ALA A 239 7.70 12.74 -14.16
N PRO A 240 6.93 13.55 -14.90
CA PRO A 240 7.40 14.82 -15.44
C PRO A 240 7.95 15.69 -14.31
N LEU A 241 9.06 16.39 -14.56
CA LEU A 241 9.67 17.29 -13.59
C LEU A 241 8.67 18.33 -13.05
N GLN A 242 7.74 18.79 -13.89
CA GLN A 242 6.70 19.75 -13.55
C GLN A 242 5.70 19.22 -12.51
N LEU A 243 5.59 17.89 -12.35
CA LEU A 243 4.71 17.27 -11.36
C LEU A 243 5.39 16.96 -10.04
N VAL A 244 6.69 17.25 -9.89
CA VAL A 244 7.44 16.90 -8.66
C VAL A 244 6.87 17.59 -7.42
N ASP A 245 6.30 18.78 -7.58
CA ASP A 245 5.65 19.56 -6.51
C ASP A 245 4.17 19.19 -6.28
N HIS A 246 3.63 18.26 -7.08
CA HIS A 246 2.24 17.82 -7.00
C HIS A 246 2.09 16.46 -6.33
N TYR A 247 0.89 16.19 -5.80
CA TYR A 247 0.58 14.89 -5.21
C TYR A 247 0.59 13.75 -6.24
N PRO A 248 1.16 12.57 -5.91
CA PRO A 248 1.82 12.23 -4.65
C PRO A 248 3.32 12.56 -4.62
N TYR A 249 3.92 13.03 -5.72
CA TYR A 249 5.37 13.21 -5.89
C TYR A 249 6.00 14.23 -4.92
N SER A 250 5.23 15.17 -4.38
CA SER A 250 5.72 16.05 -3.30
C SER A 250 5.27 15.62 -1.91
N GLN A 251 4.31 14.70 -1.77
CA GLN A 251 3.80 14.25 -0.47
C GLN A 251 3.88 12.73 -0.35
N PHE A 252 5.09 12.23 -0.16
CA PHE A 252 5.34 10.85 0.27
C PHE A 252 6.44 10.80 1.33
N GLU A 253 6.52 9.67 2.03
CA GLU A 253 7.56 9.35 3.01
C GLU A 253 8.01 7.90 2.83
N PHE A 254 9.32 7.66 2.80
CA PHE A 254 9.91 6.33 2.68
C PHE A 254 10.17 5.73 4.07
N GLY A 255 9.60 4.56 4.31
CA GLY A 255 9.95 3.65 5.42
C GLY A 255 10.57 2.34 4.93
N LEU A 256 10.82 2.20 3.63
CA LEU A 256 11.34 1.01 2.96
C LEU A 256 12.79 1.20 2.52
N GLU A 257 13.64 0.19 2.74
CA GLU A 257 14.97 0.12 2.13
C GLU A 257 14.86 -0.21 0.63
N ILE A 258 15.61 0.52 -0.19
CA ILE A 258 15.61 0.35 -1.65
C ILE A 258 16.56 -0.79 -2.01
N ASP A 259 16.03 -2.00 -2.01
CA ASP A 259 16.74 -3.23 -2.35
C ASP A 259 16.66 -3.58 -3.84
N GLY A 260 17.20 -4.76 -4.21
CA GLY A 260 17.26 -5.23 -5.58
C GLY A 260 15.89 -5.34 -6.27
N ASP A 261 14.83 -5.71 -5.55
CA ASP A 261 13.49 -5.86 -6.14
C ASP A 261 12.88 -4.50 -6.47
N VAL A 262 13.07 -3.51 -5.59
CA VAL A 262 12.62 -2.13 -5.84
C VAL A 262 13.37 -1.53 -7.04
N ILE A 263 14.68 -1.81 -7.15
CA ILE A 263 15.49 -1.38 -8.29
C ILE A 263 15.04 -2.09 -9.57
N ASN A 264 14.69 -3.37 -9.51
CA ASN A 264 14.19 -4.12 -10.66
C ASN A 264 12.84 -3.56 -11.14
N ASP A 265 11.89 -3.26 -10.24
CA ASP A 265 10.62 -2.60 -10.59
C ASP A 265 10.88 -1.26 -11.29
N LEU A 266 11.72 -0.41 -10.70
CA LEU A 266 12.04 0.89 -11.26
C LEU A 266 12.69 0.78 -12.65
N SER A 267 13.62 -0.17 -12.80
CA SER A 267 14.26 -0.45 -14.09
C SER A 267 13.24 -0.88 -15.13
N TYR A 268 12.30 -1.77 -14.77
CA TYR A 268 11.25 -2.24 -15.65
C TYR A 268 10.37 -1.09 -16.15
N ILE A 269 9.92 -0.20 -15.25
CA ILE A 269 9.15 0.98 -15.63
C ILE A 269 9.95 1.87 -16.58
N ILE A 270 11.22 2.16 -16.26
CA ILE A 270 12.05 3.00 -17.13
C ILE A 270 12.11 2.38 -18.52
N ILE A 271 12.37 1.07 -18.63
CA ILE A 271 12.45 0.37 -19.92
C ILE A 271 11.13 0.45 -20.68
N GLU A 272 10.02 0.07 -20.04
CA GLU A 272 8.67 0.09 -20.62
C GLU A 272 8.36 1.47 -21.22
N LYS A 273 8.80 2.53 -20.53
CA LYS A 273 8.58 3.92 -20.93
C LYS A 273 9.38 4.34 -22.13
N LEU A 274 10.65 3.98 -22.18
CA LEU A 274 11.48 4.27 -23.34
C LEU A 274 10.92 3.57 -24.59
N LEU A 275 10.42 2.33 -24.44
CA LEU A 275 9.77 1.58 -25.52
C LEU A 275 8.47 2.24 -25.99
N ILE A 276 7.59 2.65 -25.07
CA ILE A 276 6.36 3.38 -25.41
C ILE A 276 6.68 4.71 -26.10
N GLY A 277 7.62 5.49 -25.54
CA GLY A 277 8.06 6.76 -26.10
C GLY A 277 8.62 6.62 -27.51
N LYS A 278 9.33 5.53 -27.80
CA LYS A 278 9.81 5.22 -29.15
C LYS A 278 8.70 4.84 -30.12
N LYS A 279 7.72 4.05 -29.67
CA LYS A 279 6.59 3.60 -30.49
C LYS A 279 5.66 4.77 -30.85
N MET A 280 5.47 5.71 -29.93
CA MET A 280 4.50 6.81 -30.07
C MET A 280 5.11 8.12 -30.58
N GLY A 281 6.44 8.27 -30.60
CA GLY A 281 7.10 9.55 -30.85
C GLY A 281 8.49 9.46 -31.48
N LYS A 282 9.21 10.59 -31.45
CA LYS A 282 10.53 10.74 -32.08
C LYS A 282 11.70 10.46 -31.15
N LEU A 283 11.46 9.82 -30.00
CA LEU A 283 12.50 9.62 -28.99
C LEU A 283 13.72 8.93 -29.61
N ALA A 284 14.86 9.62 -29.56
CA ALA A 284 16.12 9.19 -30.14
C ALA A 284 17.28 9.25 -29.13
N LYS A 285 17.23 10.18 -28.17
CA LYS A 285 18.30 10.38 -27.18
C LYS A 285 17.75 10.38 -25.76
N VAL A 286 18.31 9.56 -24.89
CA VAL A 286 17.92 9.48 -23.48
C VAL A 286 19.16 9.66 -22.62
N LYS A 287 19.14 10.64 -21.72
CA LYS A 287 20.18 10.80 -20.69
C LYS A 287 19.60 10.38 -19.35
N ILE A 288 20.19 9.37 -18.71
CA ILE A 288 19.79 8.94 -17.37
C ILE A 288 20.87 9.40 -16.40
N PHE A 289 20.52 10.36 -15.54
CA PHE A 289 21.39 10.86 -14.50
C PHE A 289 21.39 9.89 -13.31
N ILE A 290 22.57 9.63 -12.74
CA ILE A 290 22.77 8.70 -11.63
C ILE A 290 23.67 9.40 -10.60
N CYS A 291 23.18 9.51 -9.37
CA CYS A 291 23.95 9.99 -8.24
C CYS A 291 24.93 8.93 -7.76
N GLN A 292 26.24 9.21 -7.80
CA GLN A 292 27.25 8.26 -7.36
C GLN A 292 27.32 8.10 -5.84
N ASP A 293 26.88 9.10 -5.08
CA ASP A 293 26.98 9.12 -3.62
C ASP A 293 25.91 8.22 -2.97
N ILE A 294 24.87 7.82 -3.71
CA ILE A 294 23.74 7.03 -3.23
C ILE A 294 23.86 5.57 -3.69
N GLU A 295 23.86 4.62 -2.73
CA GLU A 295 24.12 3.20 -3.01
C GLU A 295 23.14 2.55 -3.99
N TRP A 296 21.82 2.73 -3.79
CA TRP A 296 20.82 2.12 -4.66
C TRP A 296 20.89 2.66 -6.10
N GLN A 297 21.36 3.89 -6.29
CA GLN A 297 21.56 4.46 -7.63
C GLN A 297 22.79 3.87 -8.33
N ARG A 298 23.86 3.55 -7.59
CA ARG A 298 24.99 2.76 -8.14
C ARG A 298 24.54 1.37 -8.59
N LYS A 299 23.69 0.71 -7.80
CA LYS A 299 23.08 -0.58 -8.17
C LYS A 299 22.18 -0.45 -9.42
N LEU A 300 21.39 0.61 -9.53
CA LEU A 300 20.57 0.91 -10.71
C LEU A 300 21.44 1.14 -11.96
N TYR A 301 22.57 1.86 -11.86
CA TYR A 301 23.51 2.07 -12.97
C TYR A 301 23.98 0.74 -13.57
N ASN A 302 24.44 -0.18 -12.73
CA ASN A 302 24.90 -1.49 -13.20
C ASN A 302 23.77 -2.22 -13.94
N LYS A 303 22.54 -2.20 -13.39
CA LYS A 303 21.38 -2.84 -14.01
C LYS A 303 21.01 -2.24 -15.37
N LEU A 304 21.09 -0.92 -15.50
CA LEU A 304 20.76 -0.21 -16.73
C LEU A 304 21.87 -0.30 -17.78
N THR A 305 23.13 -0.56 -17.38
CA THR A 305 24.28 -0.63 -18.28
C THR A 305 24.10 -1.75 -19.30
N ASP A 306 23.71 -2.94 -18.84
CA ASP A 306 23.43 -4.10 -19.71
C ASP A 306 22.31 -3.80 -20.71
N LEU A 307 21.35 -2.95 -20.33
CA LEU A 307 20.19 -2.59 -21.15
C LEU A 307 20.50 -1.51 -22.20
N THR A 308 21.54 -0.69 -22.00
CA THR A 308 21.89 0.37 -22.97
C THR A 308 22.22 -0.19 -24.35
N THR A 309 22.81 -1.38 -24.42
CA THR A 309 23.14 -2.06 -25.68
C THR A 309 21.87 -2.46 -26.44
N LEU A 310 20.87 -2.99 -25.73
CA LEU A 310 19.58 -3.37 -26.30
C LEU A 310 18.84 -2.16 -26.90
N PHE A 311 18.90 -1.01 -26.21
CA PHE A 311 18.24 0.21 -26.70
C PHE A 311 18.87 0.79 -27.97
N LYS A 312 20.17 0.57 -28.19
CA LYS A 312 20.84 0.96 -29.44
C LYS A 312 20.28 0.20 -30.65
N GLU A 313 19.93 -1.09 -30.49
CA GLU A 313 19.35 -1.91 -31.56
C GLU A 313 18.01 -1.37 -32.06
N ILE A 314 17.26 -0.68 -31.20
CA ILE A 314 15.98 -0.03 -31.52
C ILE A 314 16.12 1.48 -31.77
N ASN A 315 17.32 1.96 -32.10
CA ASN A 315 17.63 3.36 -32.41
C ASN A 315 17.26 4.34 -31.29
N ILE A 316 17.56 4.00 -30.04
CA ILE A 316 17.55 4.92 -28.90
C ILE A 316 18.96 4.98 -28.32
N ASP A 317 19.59 6.14 -28.39
CA ASP A 317 20.89 6.39 -27.76
C ASP A 317 20.68 6.70 -26.28
N VAL A 318 20.88 5.69 -25.43
CA VAL A 318 20.79 5.81 -23.97
C VAL A 318 22.17 6.05 -23.38
N VAL A 319 22.35 7.22 -22.76
CA VAL A 319 23.59 7.62 -22.09
C VAL A 319 23.36 7.67 -20.59
N LEU A 320 24.10 6.86 -19.84
CA LEU A 320 24.13 6.94 -18.37
C LEU A 320 25.13 8.01 -17.95
N LYS A 321 24.67 9.03 -17.24
CA LYS A 321 25.49 10.14 -16.73
C LYS A 321 25.62 10.07 -15.22
N THR A 322 26.82 9.81 -14.75
CA THR A 322 27.11 9.84 -13.32
C THR A 322 27.38 11.26 -12.85
N VAL A 323 26.74 11.65 -11.75
CA VAL A 323 26.89 12.96 -11.10
C VAL A 323 27.21 12.79 -9.62
N LYS A 324 27.88 13.79 -9.06
CA LYS A 324 28.06 13.92 -7.60
C LYS A 324 26.86 14.65 -7.00
N CYS A 325 26.37 14.15 -5.88
CA CYS A 325 25.34 14.75 -5.05
C CYS A 325 25.65 14.49 -3.56
#